data_AF-A0A7Y2MMU1-F1
#
_entry.id   AF-A0A7Y2MMU1-F1
#
_cell.length_a   1.000
_cell.length_b   1.000
_cell.length_c   1.000
_cell.angle_alpha   90.00
_cell.angle_beta   90.00
_cell.angle_gamma   90.00
#
_symmetry.space_group_name_H-M   'P 1'
#
loop_
_entity.id
_entity.type
_entity.pdbx_description
1 polymer ?
#
loop_
_entity_poly.entity_id
_entity_poly.type
_entity_poly.pdbx_seq_one_letter_code
_entity_poly.pdbx_strand_id
1 'polypeptide(L)'
;GYELFDLEPVKVDSTYIESEFLAQTDIINHTVTTKDIFPFQSNEAEIRPLMEAFISERGFPTRGRVRIRKIPGGGLLHFRTSGIYIPHAFEGHVDGGLFYLQYPFTIAHEMAHGYGFTDESVCNYIAYKVCRSSDNPWIRYSAELAYWRYLSGYYKYFYPGKWETLYESLDPKVKTYLEEMRRHVERYKDWMPEYRDKIYDAYLKRHGVHAGIRSYNQMILLIAADRSKDH
;
A
#
# COMPACT_ATOMS: atom_id res chain seq x y z
N GLY A 1 3.71 -15.00 6.13
CA GLY A 1 4.47 -13.93 5.46
C GLY A 1 5.69 -14.52 4.80
N TYR A 2 6.83 -14.56 5.50
CA TYR A 2 8.12 -15.03 5.00
C TYR A 2 8.07 -16.40 4.30
N GLU A 3 7.52 -17.42 4.97
CA GLU A 3 7.36 -18.77 4.41
C GLU A 3 6.52 -18.81 3.12
N LEU A 4 5.54 -17.92 2.97
CA LEU A 4 4.69 -17.87 1.77
C LEU A 4 5.48 -17.47 0.52
N PHE A 5 6.60 -16.77 0.71
CA PHE A 5 7.39 -16.18 -0.37
C PHE A 5 8.82 -16.72 -0.41
N ASP A 6 9.12 -17.77 0.37
CA ASP A 6 10.48 -18.33 0.49
C ASP A 6 11.51 -17.23 0.81
N LEU A 7 11.19 -16.42 1.83
CA LEU A 7 12.00 -15.31 2.31
C LEU A 7 12.53 -15.61 3.70
N GLU A 8 13.77 -15.20 3.96
CA GLU A 8 14.36 -15.29 5.30
C GLU A 8 13.98 -14.08 6.16
N PRO A 9 13.64 -14.26 7.46
CA PRO A 9 13.35 -13.15 8.34
C PRO A 9 14.54 -12.19 8.49
N VAL A 10 14.28 -10.89 8.28
CA VAL A 10 15.30 -9.85 8.45
C VAL A 10 15.04 -8.99 9.67
N LYS A 11 16.12 -8.48 10.27
CA LYS A 11 16.05 -7.45 11.31
C LYS A 11 16.17 -6.07 10.68
N VAL A 12 15.10 -5.30 10.78
CA VAL A 12 15.07 -3.88 10.40
C VAL A 12 15.28 -3.02 11.66
N ASP A 13 16.05 -1.94 11.52
CA ASP A 13 16.26 -0.93 12.56
C ASP A 13 15.99 0.49 12.01
N SER A 14 16.19 1.52 12.84
CA SER A 14 15.98 2.91 12.42
C SER A 14 16.89 3.32 11.26
N THR A 15 18.11 2.79 11.20
CA THR A 15 19.08 3.09 10.13
C THR A 15 18.62 2.52 8.80
N TYR A 16 18.11 1.28 8.77
CA TYR A 16 17.46 0.72 7.58
C TYR A 16 16.26 1.58 7.16
N ILE A 17 15.40 1.98 8.10
CA ILE A 17 14.24 2.82 7.78
C ILE A 17 14.67 4.15 7.17
N GLU A 18 15.71 4.79 7.70
CA GLU A 18 16.26 6.03 7.14
C GLU A 18 16.80 5.81 5.72
N SER A 19 17.65 4.81 5.50
CA SER A 19 18.21 4.54 4.17
C SER A 19 17.13 4.18 3.15
N GLU A 20 16.19 3.33 3.55
CA GLU A 20 15.09 2.88 2.70
C GLU A 20 14.14 4.02 2.37
N PHE A 21 13.82 4.86 3.36
CA PHE A 21 12.96 6.02 3.14
C PHE A 21 13.61 7.07 2.24
N LEU A 22 14.91 7.33 2.38
CA LEU A 22 15.65 8.25 1.51
C LEU A 22 15.71 7.71 0.07
N ALA A 23 16.03 6.42 -0.10
CA ALA A 23 16.02 5.79 -1.42
C ALA A 23 14.63 5.84 -2.06
N GLN A 24 13.58 5.54 -1.29
CA GLN A 24 12.21 5.62 -1.76
C GLN A 24 11.79 7.06 -2.10
N THR A 25 12.30 8.05 -1.37
CA THR A 25 12.08 9.47 -1.64
C THR A 25 12.67 9.89 -2.98
N ASP A 26 13.87 9.41 -3.29
CA ASP A 26 14.53 9.62 -4.58
C ASP A 26 13.68 9.04 -5.73
N ILE A 27 13.21 7.80 -5.57
CA ILE A 27 12.34 7.12 -6.55
C ILE A 27 11.10 7.96 -6.87
N ILE A 28 10.35 8.42 -5.85
CA ILE A 28 9.10 9.16 -6.10
C ILE A 28 9.35 10.57 -6.65
N ASN A 29 10.50 11.18 -6.37
CA ASN A 29 10.88 12.48 -6.94
C ASN A 29 11.23 12.36 -8.43
N HIS A 30 11.85 11.25 -8.85
CA HIS A 30 12.35 11.07 -10.21
C HIS A 30 11.41 10.26 -11.12
N THR A 31 10.41 9.58 -10.57
CA THR A 31 9.42 8.87 -11.39
C THR A 31 8.44 9.88 -11.99
N VAL A 32 8.76 10.37 -13.19
CA VAL A 32 7.90 11.26 -13.96
C VAL A 32 6.64 10.51 -14.39
N THR A 33 5.48 10.91 -13.86
CA THR A 33 4.19 10.51 -14.42
C THR A 33 3.74 11.55 -15.45
N THR A 34 3.64 11.17 -16.73
CA THR A 34 2.98 12.01 -17.76
C THR A 34 1.52 12.19 -17.37
N LYS A 35 0.90 13.34 -17.61
CA LYS A 35 -0.42 13.72 -17.07
C LYS A 35 -1.61 13.02 -17.75
N ASP A 36 -1.55 11.70 -17.86
CA ASP A 36 -2.61 10.88 -18.45
C ASP A 36 -3.49 10.28 -17.34
N ILE A 37 -4.73 10.76 -17.22
CA ILE A 37 -5.71 10.18 -16.29
C ILE A 37 -6.09 8.79 -16.81
N PHE A 38 -5.66 7.74 -16.12
CA PHE A 38 -5.99 6.37 -16.48
C PHE A 38 -7.38 5.96 -15.95
N PRO A 39 -8.29 5.45 -16.82
CA PRO A 39 -9.60 4.97 -16.37
C PRO A 39 -9.49 3.82 -15.38
N PHE A 40 -10.42 3.77 -14.42
CA PHE A 40 -10.46 2.76 -13.37
C PHE A 40 -10.45 1.32 -13.90
N GLN A 41 -11.24 1.04 -14.94
CA GLN A 41 -11.37 -0.29 -15.55
C GLN A 41 -10.07 -0.75 -16.23
N SER A 42 -9.26 0.18 -16.72
CA SER A 42 -7.95 -0.14 -17.31
C SER A 42 -7.00 -0.70 -16.25
N ASN A 43 -7.04 -0.16 -15.03
CA ASN A 43 -6.21 -0.65 -13.93
C ASN A 43 -6.49 -2.12 -13.60
N GLU A 44 -7.76 -2.52 -13.49
CA GLU A 44 -8.13 -3.91 -13.19
C GLU A 44 -7.68 -4.88 -14.30
N ALA A 45 -7.79 -4.47 -15.56
CA ALA A 45 -7.41 -5.27 -16.72
C ALA A 45 -5.89 -5.48 -16.81
N GLU A 46 -5.09 -4.48 -16.42
CA GLU A 46 -3.63 -4.54 -16.38
C GLU A 46 -3.11 -5.27 -15.13
N ILE A 47 -3.72 -5.07 -13.97
CA ILE A 47 -3.25 -5.64 -12.70
C ILE A 47 -3.54 -7.14 -12.59
N ARG A 48 -4.70 -7.62 -13.08
CA ARG A 48 -5.08 -9.04 -12.92
C ARG A 48 -4.06 -10.02 -13.50
N PRO A 49 -3.60 -9.90 -14.77
CA PRO A 49 -2.63 -10.84 -15.31
C PRO A 49 -1.29 -10.78 -14.55
N LEU A 50 -0.86 -9.61 -14.07
CA LEU A 50 0.34 -9.47 -13.25
C LEU A 50 0.19 -10.15 -11.89
N MET A 51 -0.98 -10.01 -11.25
CA MET A 51 -1.32 -10.71 -10.01
C MET A 51 -1.31 -12.23 -10.21
N GLU A 52 -2.00 -12.71 -11.25
CA GLU A 52 -2.07 -14.15 -11.56
C GLU A 52 -0.70 -14.73 -11.85
N ALA A 53 0.15 -14.02 -12.62
CA ALA A 53 1.54 -14.41 -12.86
C ALA A 53 2.32 -14.48 -11.54
N PHE A 54 2.31 -13.40 -10.74
CA PHE A 54 3.06 -13.31 -9.49
C PHE A 54 2.72 -14.45 -8.51
N ILE A 55 1.43 -14.77 -8.34
CA ILE A 55 1.00 -15.80 -7.38
C ILE A 55 1.15 -17.22 -7.95
N SER A 56 0.93 -17.44 -9.25
CA SER A 56 1.07 -18.77 -9.86
C SER A 56 2.52 -19.23 -9.94
N GLU A 57 3.48 -18.31 -10.20
CA GLU A 57 4.92 -18.58 -10.12
C GLU A 57 5.35 -19.10 -8.74
N ARG A 58 4.57 -18.79 -7.69
CA ARG A 58 4.81 -19.19 -6.31
C ARG A 58 3.95 -20.37 -5.86
N GLY A 59 3.30 -21.04 -6.81
CA GLY A 59 2.49 -22.24 -6.56
C GLY A 59 1.10 -21.98 -5.98
N PHE A 60 0.64 -20.73 -5.91
CA PHE A 60 -0.71 -20.41 -5.45
C PHE A 60 -1.74 -20.56 -6.59
N PRO A 61 -2.96 -21.03 -6.27
CA PRO A 61 -4.00 -21.22 -7.29
C PRO A 61 -4.57 -19.88 -7.77
N THR A 62 -4.70 -19.72 -9.08
CA THR A 62 -5.34 -18.56 -9.74
C THR A 62 -6.79 -18.86 -10.16
N ARG A 63 -7.47 -19.77 -9.45
CA ARG A 63 -8.81 -20.21 -9.83
C ARG A 63 -9.84 -19.10 -9.64
N GLY A 64 -10.67 -18.90 -10.65
CA GLY A 64 -11.71 -17.88 -10.65
C GLY A 64 -11.21 -16.53 -11.18
N ARG A 65 -12.15 -15.64 -11.49
CA ARG A 65 -11.83 -14.29 -11.99
C ARG A 65 -12.20 -13.27 -10.91
N VAL A 66 -11.24 -12.94 -10.05
CA VAL A 66 -11.41 -11.90 -9.04
C VAL A 66 -11.75 -10.58 -9.73
N ARG A 67 -12.85 -9.95 -9.29
CA ARG A 67 -13.31 -8.66 -9.80
C ARG A 67 -13.23 -7.60 -8.72
N ILE A 68 -12.73 -6.42 -9.10
CA ILE A 68 -12.70 -5.24 -8.23
C ILE A 68 -13.65 -4.17 -8.79
N ARG A 69 -14.66 -3.79 -8.02
CA ARG A 69 -15.66 -2.79 -8.40
C ARG A 69 -15.39 -1.45 -7.71
N LYS A 70 -15.57 -0.38 -8.46
CA LYS A 70 -15.61 0.97 -7.88
C LYS A 70 -17.00 1.24 -7.32
N ILE A 71 -17.09 1.60 -6.04
CA ILE A 71 -18.35 2.03 -5.42
C ILE A 71 -18.45 3.57 -5.36
N PRO A 72 -19.62 4.16 -5.08
CA PRO A 72 -19.74 5.60 -4.89
C PRO A 72 -18.79 6.13 -3.82
N GLY A 73 -18.26 7.34 -4.03
CA GLY A 73 -17.29 7.93 -3.12
C GLY A 73 -17.88 8.18 -1.74
N GLY A 74 -17.15 7.78 -0.70
CA GLY A 74 -17.57 7.91 0.70
C GLY A 74 -18.17 6.64 1.29
N GLY A 75 -18.52 5.63 0.48
CA GLY A 75 -19.10 4.38 0.96
C GLY A 75 -18.21 3.62 1.94
N LEU A 76 -16.88 3.71 1.79
CA LEU A 76 -15.89 3.14 2.71
C LEU A 76 -15.07 4.23 3.41
N LEU A 77 -14.81 5.37 2.75
CA LEU A 77 -13.94 6.42 3.30
C LEU A 77 -14.49 7.04 4.60
N HIS A 78 -15.81 7.06 4.81
CA HIS A 78 -16.42 7.46 6.08
C HIS A 78 -16.02 6.54 7.26
N PHE A 79 -15.59 5.31 6.96
CA PHE A 79 -15.07 4.33 7.92
C PHE A 79 -13.54 4.21 7.89
N ARG A 80 -12.85 5.12 7.20
CA ARG A 80 -11.39 5.13 7.01
C ARG A 80 -10.81 3.94 6.26
N THR A 81 -11.63 3.25 5.46
CA THR A 81 -11.20 2.12 4.64
C THR A 81 -11.21 2.53 3.16
N SER A 82 -10.19 2.12 2.40
CA SER A 82 -10.05 2.48 0.97
C SER A 82 -10.64 1.42 0.04
N GLY A 83 -10.69 0.17 0.48
CA GLY A 83 -11.28 -0.96 -0.22
C GLY A 83 -11.77 -2.03 0.75
N ILE A 84 -12.54 -2.98 0.25
CA ILE A 84 -12.96 -4.15 1.01
C ILE A 84 -13.19 -5.32 0.06
N TYR A 85 -12.62 -6.47 0.40
CA TYR A 85 -12.98 -7.72 -0.22
C TYR A 85 -14.13 -8.40 0.53
N ILE A 86 -15.16 -8.81 -0.19
CA ILE A 86 -16.33 -9.50 0.38
C ILE A 86 -16.25 -10.98 -0.04
N PRO A 87 -15.80 -11.90 0.84
CA PRO A 87 -15.55 -13.29 0.45
C PRO A 87 -16.78 -14.02 -0.08
N HIS A 88 -17.97 -13.74 0.48
CA HIS A 88 -19.20 -14.43 0.09
C HIS A 88 -19.74 -13.97 -1.27
N ALA A 89 -19.39 -12.74 -1.69
CA ALA A 89 -19.73 -12.21 -3.01
C ALA A 89 -18.65 -12.50 -4.04
N PHE A 90 -17.47 -12.97 -3.63
CA PHE A 90 -16.27 -13.12 -4.46
C PHE A 90 -15.86 -11.82 -5.18
N GLU A 91 -16.18 -10.67 -4.59
CA GLU A 91 -15.97 -9.35 -5.19
C GLU A 91 -15.24 -8.41 -4.24
N GLY A 92 -14.19 -7.77 -4.77
CA GLY A 92 -13.52 -6.65 -4.11
C GLY A 92 -14.17 -5.33 -4.49
N HIS A 93 -14.12 -4.37 -3.58
CA HIS A 93 -14.71 -3.06 -3.74
C HIS A 93 -13.68 -2.00 -3.36
N VAL A 94 -13.63 -0.89 -4.09
CA VAL A 94 -12.78 0.25 -3.77
C VAL A 94 -13.59 1.54 -3.82
N ASP A 95 -13.30 2.44 -2.88
CA ASP A 95 -14.07 3.66 -2.72
C ASP A 95 -13.84 4.64 -3.87
N GLY A 96 -14.92 5.12 -4.47
CA GLY A 96 -14.84 6.00 -5.62
C GLY A 96 -14.38 7.43 -5.34
N GLY A 97 -14.21 7.78 -4.06
CA GLY A 97 -13.74 9.06 -3.56
C GLY A 97 -12.21 9.14 -3.47
N LEU A 98 -11.50 8.01 -3.63
CA LEU A 98 -10.05 7.99 -3.65
C LEU A 98 -9.46 8.88 -4.73
N PHE A 99 -8.35 9.55 -4.41
CA PHE A 99 -7.53 10.21 -5.41
C PHE A 99 -6.97 9.18 -6.39
N TYR A 100 -6.97 9.50 -7.68
CA TYR A 100 -6.81 8.50 -8.74
C TYR A 100 -5.51 7.69 -8.65
N LEU A 101 -4.44 8.31 -8.15
CA LEU A 101 -3.14 7.66 -7.92
C LEU A 101 -3.17 6.51 -6.90
N GLN A 102 -4.21 6.42 -6.08
CA GLN A 102 -4.34 5.33 -5.09
C GLN A 102 -5.01 4.09 -5.67
N TYR A 103 -5.73 4.19 -6.79
CA TYR A 103 -6.51 3.06 -7.30
C TYR A 103 -5.66 1.85 -7.67
N PRO A 104 -4.54 1.95 -8.42
CA PRO A 104 -3.81 0.75 -8.82
C PRO A 104 -3.36 -0.10 -7.63
N PHE A 105 -2.68 0.51 -6.65
CA PHE A 105 -2.25 -0.20 -5.45
C PHE A 105 -3.43 -0.78 -4.66
N THR A 106 -4.52 -0.02 -4.47
CA THR A 106 -5.70 -0.48 -3.73
C THR A 106 -6.40 -1.64 -4.44
N ILE A 107 -6.53 -1.57 -5.78
CA ILE A 107 -7.08 -2.66 -6.59
C ILE A 107 -6.23 -3.92 -6.43
N ALA A 108 -4.91 -3.81 -6.53
CA ALA A 108 -4.02 -4.96 -6.36
C ALA A 108 -4.10 -5.55 -4.94
N HIS A 109 -4.22 -4.71 -3.92
CA HIS A 109 -4.42 -5.14 -2.53
C HIS A 109 -5.72 -5.93 -2.35
N GLU A 110 -6.87 -5.37 -2.76
CA GLU A 110 -8.16 -6.08 -2.67
C GLU A 110 -8.21 -7.33 -3.56
N MET A 111 -7.45 -7.32 -4.66
CA MET A 111 -7.34 -8.48 -5.54
C MET A 111 -6.51 -9.60 -4.89
N ALA A 112 -5.46 -9.28 -4.13
CA ALA A 112 -4.74 -10.26 -3.33
C ALA A 112 -5.67 -10.91 -2.29
N HIS A 113 -6.52 -10.11 -1.62
CA HIS A 113 -7.58 -10.67 -0.78
C HIS A 113 -8.49 -11.62 -1.54
N GLY A 114 -8.86 -11.26 -2.78
CA GLY A 114 -9.69 -12.12 -3.61
C GLY A 114 -9.06 -13.43 -4.07
N TYR A 115 -7.74 -13.51 -4.12
CA TYR A 115 -7.02 -14.76 -4.34
C TYR A 115 -6.73 -15.54 -3.04
N GLY A 116 -7.27 -15.10 -1.91
CA GLY A 116 -7.28 -15.86 -0.66
C GLY A 116 -6.20 -15.47 0.36
N PHE A 117 -5.44 -14.41 0.12
CA PHE A 117 -4.52 -13.86 1.12
C PHE A 117 -5.32 -13.06 2.15
N THR A 118 -5.20 -13.37 3.44
CA THR A 118 -6.02 -12.74 4.49
C THR A 118 -5.25 -11.78 5.38
N ASP A 119 -3.92 -11.80 5.32
CA ASP A 119 -3.07 -10.89 6.09
C ASP A 119 -2.86 -9.59 5.31
N GLU A 120 -3.26 -8.47 5.92
CA GLU A 120 -3.15 -7.12 5.35
C GLU A 120 -1.74 -6.76 4.88
N SER A 121 -0.71 -7.15 5.65
CA SER A 121 0.67 -6.82 5.32
C SER A 121 1.18 -7.67 4.16
N VAL A 122 0.75 -8.93 4.08
CA VAL A 122 0.97 -9.80 2.92
C VAL A 122 0.26 -9.24 1.69
N CYS A 123 -1.00 -8.83 1.79
CA CYS A 123 -1.71 -8.20 0.67
C CYS A 123 -1.04 -6.91 0.19
N ASN A 124 -0.57 -6.07 1.12
CA ASN A 124 0.21 -4.87 0.78
C ASN A 124 1.54 -5.21 0.08
N TYR A 125 2.26 -6.25 0.53
CA TYR A 125 3.49 -6.71 -0.13
C TYR A 125 3.22 -7.24 -1.54
N ILE A 126 2.19 -8.07 -1.72
CA ILE A 126 1.79 -8.58 -3.04
C ILE A 126 1.42 -7.41 -3.96
N ALA A 127 0.56 -6.50 -3.48
CA ALA A 127 0.13 -5.32 -4.24
C ALA A 127 1.33 -4.48 -4.70
N TYR A 128 2.31 -4.29 -3.81
CA TYR A 128 3.55 -3.61 -4.15
C TYR A 128 4.30 -4.30 -5.28
N LYS A 129 4.62 -5.60 -5.14
CA LYS A 129 5.38 -6.35 -6.15
C LYS A 129 4.66 -6.40 -7.50
N VAL A 130 3.36 -6.66 -7.50
CA VAL A 130 2.52 -6.75 -8.70
C VAL A 130 2.44 -5.41 -9.42
N CYS A 131 2.22 -4.31 -8.69
CA CYS A 131 2.15 -3.00 -9.34
C CYS A 131 3.53 -2.50 -9.80
N ARG A 132 4.61 -2.81 -9.07
CA ARG A 132 5.99 -2.48 -9.49
C ARG A 132 6.41 -3.17 -10.77
N SER A 133 5.94 -4.39 -11.01
CA SER A 133 6.27 -5.17 -12.21
C SER A 133 5.47 -4.74 -13.45
N SER A 134 4.58 -3.77 -13.34
CA SER A 134 3.80 -3.26 -14.47
C SER A 134 4.68 -2.42 -15.40
N ASP A 135 4.48 -2.55 -16.71
CA ASP A 135 5.08 -1.65 -17.71
C ASP A 135 4.45 -0.25 -17.69
N ASN A 136 3.29 -0.10 -17.05
CA ASN A 136 2.60 1.17 -16.92
C ASN A 136 3.24 2.03 -15.80
N PRO A 137 3.85 3.20 -16.13
CA PRO A 137 4.51 4.05 -15.14
C PRO A 137 3.55 4.55 -14.04
N TRP A 138 2.26 4.67 -14.33
CA TRP A 138 1.26 5.08 -13.34
C TRP A 138 0.97 4.01 -12.30
N ILE A 139 0.87 2.75 -12.74
CA ILE A 139 0.65 1.62 -11.83
C ILE A 139 1.88 1.44 -10.94
N ARG A 140 3.09 1.54 -11.51
CA ARG A 140 4.35 1.54 -10.73
C ARG A 140 4.37 2.68 -9.72
N TYR A 141 4.09 3.90 -10.16
CA TYR A 141 4.12 5.07 -9.28
C TYR A 141 3.12 4.96 -8.12
N SER A 142 1.92 4.38 -8.35
CA SER A 142 0.96 4.09 -7.29
C SER A 142 1.56 3.23 -6.18
N ALA A 143 2.32 2.20 -6.54
CA ALA A 143 3.01 1.33 -5.59
C ALA A 143 4.16 2.03 -4.85
N GLU A 144 4.98 2.78 -5.58
CA GLU A 144 6.11 3.51 -4.99
C GLU A 144 5.63 4.59 -4.02
N LEU A 145 4.56 5.32 -4.36
CA LEU A 145 3.96 6.31 -3.48
C LEU A 145 3.29 5.65 -2.26
N ALA A 146 2.60 4.52 -2.43
CA ALA A 146 2.02 3.78 -1.31
C ALA A 146 3.12 3.33 -0.33
N TYR A 147 4.20 2.73 -0.83
CA TYR A 147 5.31 2.27 0.00
C TYR A 147 6.04 3.42 0.69
N TRP A 148 6.28 4.53 -0.02
CA TRP A 148 6.82 5.75 0.59
C TRP A 148 5.96 6.24 1.76
N ARG A 149 4.63 6.24 1.61
CA ARG A 149 3.71 6.65 2.68
C ARG A 149 3.80 5.71 3.90
N TYR A 150 3.92 4.40 3.69
CA TYR A 150 4.17 3.46 4.79
C TYR A 150 5.48 3.77 5.53
N LEU A 151 6.59 3.97 4.79
CA LEU A 151 7.88 4.32 5.38
C LEU A 151 7.85 5.68 6.10
N SER A 152 7.12 6.66 5.57
CA SER A 152 7.05 8.02 6.12
C SER A 152 6.53 8.05 7.56
N GLY A 153 5.61 7.15 7.93
CA GLY A 153 5.10 7.03 9.29
C GLY A 153 6.19 6.60 10.28
N TYR A 154 7.00 5.60 9.90
CA TYR A 154 8.13 5.16 10.71
C TYR A 154 9.24 6.21 10.75
N TYR A 155 9.57 6.81 9.61
CA TYR A 155 10.60 7.85 9.55
C TYR A 155 10.26 9.04 10.46
N LYS A 156 9.02 9.55 10.44
CA LYS A 156 8.56 10.60 11.37
C LYS A 156 8.72 10.22 12.83
N TYR A 157 8.44 8.95 13.15
CA TYR A 157 8.53 8.45 14.52
C TYR A 157 9.98 8.36 15.01
N PHE A 158 10.90 7.85 14.18
CA PHE A 158 12.32 7.73 14.55
C PHE A 158 13.11 9.04 14.43
N TYR A 159 12.72 9.92 13.50
CA TYR A 159 13.45 11.13 13.15
C TYR A 159 12.53 12.38 13.10
N PRO A 160 11.82 12.72 14.20
CA PRO A 160 10.84 13.82 14.20
C PRO A 160 11.43 15.17 13.78
N GLY A 161 12.70 15.45 14.13
CA GLY A 161 13.39 16.68 13.76
C GLY A 161 13.91 16.74 12.32
N LYS A 162 13.88 15.65 11.56
CA LYS A 162 14.33 15.60 10.16
C LYS A 162 13.18 15.61 9.15
N TRP A 163 11.95 15.41 9.60
CA TRP A 163 10.79 15.26 8.72
C TRP A 163 10.55 16.51 7.86
N GLU A 164 10.55 17.70 8.46
CA GLU A 164 10.20 18.94 7.77
C GLU A 164 11.18 19.24 6.64
N THR A 165 12.49 19.13 6.89
CA THR A 165 13.53 19.32 5.87
C THR A 165 13.38 18.32 4.71
N LEU A 166 13.11 17.05 5.02
CA LEU A 166 12.92 16.04 3.98
C LEU A 166 11.63 16.29 3.19
N TYR A 167 10.53 16.63 3.86
CA TYR A 167 9.27 16.96 3.20
C TYR A 167 9.45 18.17 2.26
N GLU A 168 10.23 19.17 2.67
CA GLU A 168 10.52 20.31 1.80
C GLU A 168 11.38 19.97 0.59
N SER A 169 12.20 18.93 0.67
CA SER A 169 13.01 18.43 -0.46
C SER A 169 12.23 17.62 -1.50
N LEU A 170 10.95 17.29 -1.23
CA LEU A 170 10.11 16.57 -2.18
C LEU A 170 9.88 17.39 -3.46
N ASP A 171 9.77 16.71 -4.60
CA ASP A 171 9.33 17.34 -5.84
C ASP A 171 7.97 18.04 -5.62
N PRO A 172 7.77 19.28 -6.12
CA PRO A 172 6.52 20.01 -5.95
C PRO A 172 5.26 19.24 -6.40
N LYS A 173 5.37 18.38 -7.42
CA LYS A 173 4.27 17.51 -7.86
C LYS A 173 3.94 16.46 -6.82
N VAL A 174 4.95 15.86 -6.17
CA VAL A 174 4.74 14.90 -5.08
C VAL A 174 3.98 15.58 -3.94
N LYS A 175 4.41 16.78 -3.53
CA LYS A 175 3.69 17.57 -2.50
C LYS A 175 2.23 17.81 -2.91
N THR A 176 2.00 18.21 -4.16
CA THR A 176 0.64 18.40 -4.71
C THR A 176 -0.19 17.12 -4.66
N TYR A 177 0.37 15.97 -5.01
CA TYR A 177 -0.33 14.68 -4.92
C TYR A 177 -0.68 14.32 -3.48
N LEU A 178 0.24 14.52 -2.54
CA LEU A 178 0.00 14.27 -1.11
C LEU A 178 -1.13 15.17 -0.57
N GLU A 179 -1.14 16.45 -0.96
CA GLU A 179 -2.22 17.38 -0.61
C GLU A 179 -3.57 16.97 -1.22
N GLU A 180 -3.61 16.61 -2.51
CA GLU A 180 -4.83 16.16 -3.17
C GLU A 180 -5.37 14.86 -2.57
N MET A 181 -4.49 13.89 -2.26
CA MET A 181 -4.86 12.68 -1.54
C MET A 181 -5.49 13.00 -0.19
N ARG A 182 -4.88 13.92 0.56
CA ARG A 182 -5.40 14.39 1.85
C ARG A 182 -6.78 15.04 1.70
N ARG A 183 -6.93 15.98 0.77
CA ARG A 183 -8.20 16.64 0.45
C ARG A 183 -9.28 15.62 0.06
N HIS A 184 -8.91 14.60 -0.71
CA HIS A 184 -9.85 13.54 -1.11
C HIS A 184 -10.44 12.79 0.07
N VAL A 185 -9.61 12.41 1.04
CA VAL A 185 -10.06 11.70 2.25
C VAL A 185 -10.80 12.65 3.20
N GLU A 186 -10.33 13.89 3.38
CA GLU A 186 -10.91 14.87 4.30
C GLU A 186 -12.32 15.35 3.91
N ARG A 187 -12.73 15.18 2.64
CA ARG A 187 -14.13 15.40 2.21
C ARG A 187 -15.12 14.46 2.91
N TYR A 188 -14.65 13.32 3.42
CA TYR A 188 -15.47 12.32 4.08
C TYR A 188 -15.23 12.35 5.59
N LYS A 189 -16.22 12.83 6.35
CA LYS A 189 -16.17 12.87 7.82
C LYS A 189 -16.03 11.47 8.39
N ASP A 190 -15.22 11.30 9.44
CA ASP A 190 -15.17 10.04 10.18
C ASP A 190 -16.49 9.81 10.92
N TRP A 191 -17.21 8.74 10.59
CA TRP A 191 -18.48 8.42 11.26
C TRP A 191 -18.31 7.65 12.56
N MET A 192 -17.14 7.02 12.78
CA MET A 192 -16.91 6.14 13.93
C MET A 192 -15.50 6.30 14.54
N PRO A 193 -15.07 7.53 14.90
CA PRO A 193 -13.71 7.78 15.35
C PRO A 193 -13.34 6.99 16.63
N GLU A 194 -14.25 6.90 17.60
CA GLU A 194 -14.01 6.20 18.87
C GLU A 194 -13.90 4.68 18.70
N TYR A 195 -14.64 4.10 17.75
CA TYR A 195 -14.58 2.68 17.46
C TYR A 195 -13.29 2.32 16.73
N ARG A 196 -12.87 3.19 15.80
CA ARG A 196 -11.59 3.08 15.10
C ARG A 196 -10.42 3.11 16.08
N ASP A 197 -10.40 4.04 17.03
CA ASP A 197 -9.31 4.16 17.99
C ASP A 197 -9.20 2.90 18.88
N LYS A 198 -10.33 2.28 19.24
CA LYS A 198 -10.36 0.98 19.95
C LYS A 198 -9.81 -0.17 19.11
N ILE A 199 -10.16 -0.25 17.82
CA ILE A 199 -9.60 -1.24 16.90
C ILE A 199 -8.09 -1.03 16.74
N TYR A 200 -7.67 0.23 16.58
CA TYR A 200 -6.28 0.60 16.43
C TYR A 200 -5.47 0.22 17.68
N ASP A 201 -5.97 0.52 18.87
CA ASP A 201 -5.35 0.11 20.15
C ASP A 201 -5.28 -1.42 20.29
N ALA A 202 -6.32 -2.14 19.89
CA ALA A 202 -6.33 -3.60 19.91
C ALA A 202 -5.33 -4.20 18.90
N TYR A 203 -5.21 -3.60 17.71
CA TYR A 203 -4.23 -3.94 16.70
C TYR A 203 -2.80 -3.73 17.23
N LEU A 204 -2.51 -2.56 17.81
CA LEU A 204 -1.21 -2.25 18.42
C LEU A 204 -0.84 -3.26 19.53
N LYS A 205 -1.80 -3.60 20.40
CA LYS A 205 -1.60 -4.58 21.48
C LYS A 205 -1.35 -6.00 20.95
N ARG A 206 -2.12 -6.44 19.94
CA ARG A 206 -1.98 -7.77 19.34
C ARG A 206 -0.68 -7.94 18.57
N HIS A 207 -0.20 -6.89 17.93
CA HIS A 207 1.07 -6.86 17.21
C HIS A 207 2.25 -6.43 18.09
N GLY A 208 2.09 -6.40 19.41
CA GLY A 208 3.21 -6.21 20.35
C GLY A 208 3.85 -4.82 20.30
N VAL A 209 3.13 -3.79 19.85
CA VAL A 209 3.59 -2.39 19.94
C VAL A 209 3.45 -1.93 21.39
N HIS A 210 4.34 -2.41 22.26
CA HIS A 210 4.56 -1.83 23.57
C HIS A 210 5.29 -0.50 23.43
N ALA A 211 5.12 0.39 24.41
CA ALA A 211 5.81 1.68 24.49
C ALA A 211 7.33 1.46 24.43
N GLY A 212 7.92 1.57 23.22
CA GLY A 212 9.32 1.24 22.94
C GLY A 212 9.49 0.24 21.79
N ILE A 213 9.18 0.65 20.57
CA ILE A 213 9.73 0.17 19.28
C ILE A 213 9.99 -1.35 19.13
N ARG A 214 9.07 -2.06 18.44
CA ARG A 214 9.35 -2.93 17.25
C ARG A 214 8.16 -3.86 16.94
N SER A 215 7.23 -3.36 16.14
CA SER A 215 6.53 -4.16 15.14
C SER A 215 6.44 -3.29 13.89
N TYR A 216 7.37 -3.48 12.98
CA TYR A 216 7.28 -2.87 11.66
C TYR A 216 6.09 -3.47 10.93
N ASN A 217 5.45 -2.67 10.06
CA ASN A 217 4.47 -3.19 9.14
C ASN A 217 5.15 -4.32 8.37
N GLN A 218 4.55 -5.51 8.37
CA GLN A 218 5.18 -6.70 7.82
C GLN A 218 5.44 -6.56 6.31
N MET A 219 4.76 -5.65 5.60
CA MET A 219 5.12 -5.26 4.23
C MET A 219 6.57 -4.75 4.14
N ILE A 220 7.00 -3.87 5.04
CA ILE A 220 8.38 -3.31 5.05
C ILE A 220 9.38 -4.44 5.28
N LEU A 221 9.07 -5.33 6.21
CA LEU A 221 9.92 -6.49 6.53
C LEU A 221 10.02 -7.47 5.36
N LEU A 222 8.90 -7.75 4.68
CA LEU A 222 8.89 -8.62 3.50
C LEU A 222 9.66 -8.00 2.34
N ILE A 223 9.53 -6.68 2.11
CA ILE A 223 10.31 -5.98 1.08
C ILE A 223 11.81 -6.00 1.42
N ALA A 224 12.16 -5.79 2.69
CA ALA A 224 13.54 -5.85 3.15
C ALA A 224 14.16 -7.25 2.92
N ALA A 225 13.43 -8.31 3.27
CA ALA A 225 13.87 -9.68 3.05
C ALA A 225 13.99 -10.03 1.56
N ASP A 226 13.00 -9.63 0.75
CA ASP A 226 12.99 -9.81 -0.70
C ASP A 226 14.23 -9.17 -1.35
N ARG A 227 14.56 -7.92 -1.00
CA ARG A 227 15.75 -7.24 -1.52
C ARG A 227 17.06 -7.85 -1.04
N SER A 228 17.09 -8.47 0.15
CA SER A 228 18.27 -9.17 0.63
C SER A 228 18.55 -10.49 -0.10
N LYS A 229 17.56 -11.04 -0.81
CA LYS A 229 17.69 -12.24 -1.64
C LYS A 229 18.30 -11.94 -3.02
N ASP A 230 18.15 -10.70 -3.49
CA ASP A 230 18.65 -10.22 -4.78
C ASP A 230 20.14 -9.77 -4.72
N HIS A 231 20.78 -9.83 -3.53
CA HIS A 231 22.18 -9.50 -3.26
C HIS A 231 22.95 -10.72 -2.77
#